data_AF-F7K1Q3-F1
#
_entry.id   AF-F7K1Q3-F1
#
_cell.length_a   1.000
_cell.length_b   1.000
_cell.length_c   1.000
_cell.angle_alpha   90.00
_cell.angle_beta   90.00
_cell.angle_gamma   90.00
#
_symmetry.space_group_name_H-M   'P 1'
#
loop_
_entity.id
_entity.type
_entity.pdbx_description
1 polymer ?
#
loop_
_entity_poly.entity_id
_entity_poly.type
_entity_poly.pdbx_seq_one_letter_code
_entity_poly.pdbx_strand_id
1 'polypeptide(L)'
;MSIVNTLSLESNRQIKINFDGGDLSSDAGLLLIKEFVSKLDIDKLFSRSFKTNDSASFRYHTDKENLLQIIYMIIAGYFEDDASDELTNDPVFKAVLNKDALASQPTVSRFFNRMDEDTLNQFLTIGRILRKRVYSIQMPQAVILDLDSTLLDAYGKQEGRAFNFHYRSNGYHPLVCYDGMTGDLIKIQLRDGTQYSCTGVVDFLQLILDEYLNDYPTIQILLRGDSGFATPDLYKQCEENGTSYVIRLKENGILREKASHLVDELDEITRNNKVDYAVVYGEFMYKAGPWPYERRVVCKVEKPENQMVYMYTFVVTNMDSSPEYLIKFYCKRGRMENFIKESKSGFDFASVSSHARIVNANRLQVHALAYNIFNWFRRLALSANMRKQRIDTVRLKLLKIAAKIIRSARYITFKLCSSCPYKNEFYETLSNIGKLNVQLE
;
A
#
# COMPACT_ATOMS: atom_id res chain seq x y z
N MET A 1 15.76 -46.80 -10.03
CA MET A 1 14.53 -46.06 -10.35
C MET A 1 13.34 -46.96 -10.04
N SER A 2 12.73 -46.82 -8.88
CA SER A 2 11.57 -47.64 -8.51
C SER A 2 10.31 -47.07 -9.18
N ILE A 3 9.80 -47.78 -10.18
CA ILE A 3 8.48 -47.54 -10.81
C ILE A 3 7.31 -47.69 -9.80
N VAL A 4 7.62 -48.13 -8.57
CA VAL A 4 6.69 -48.59 -7.54
C VAL A 4 5.77 -47.48 -6.98
N ASN A 5 6.11 -46.20 -7.10
CA ASN A 5 5.32 -45.09 -6.52
C ASN A 5 4.59 -44.23 -7.56
N THR A 6 4.43 -44.70 -8.80
CA THR A 6 3.72 -43.95 -9.85
C THR A 6 2.24 -44.32 -9.89
N LEU A 7 1.39 -43.37 -9.53
CA LEU A 7 -0.06 -43.49 -9.58
C LEU A 7 -0.56 -43.17 -11.00
N SER A 8 -1.56 -43.92 -11.49
CA SER A 8 -2.25 -43.60 -12.76
C SER A 8 -3.63 -43.04 -12.46
N LEU A 9 -4.05 -42.01 -13.19
CA LEU A 9 -5.40 -41.47 -13.00
C LEU A 9 -6.46 -42.46 -13.49
N GLU A 10 -7.56 -42.56 -12.76
CA GLU A 10 -8.71 -43.37 -13.17
C GLU A 10 -9.41 -42.80 -14.40
N SER A 11 -9.50 -41.47 -14.48
CA SER A 11 -10.11 -40.74 -15.60
C SER A 11 -9.38 -40.94 -16.93
N ASN A 12 -8.05 -41.14 -16.88
CA ASN A 12 -7.23 -41.44 -18.04
C ASN A 12 -5.94 -42.14 -17.59
N ARG A 13 -5.84 -43.44 -17.84
CA ARG A 13 -4.68 -44.27 -17.44
C ARG A 13 -3.36 -43.90 -18.12
N GLN A 14 -3.39 -43.09 -19.19
CA GLN A 14 -2.17 -42.56 -19.80
C GLN A 14 -1.54 -41.44 -18.95
N ILE A 15 -2.30 -40.82 -18.04
CA ILE A 15 -1.81 -39.78 -17.13
C ILE A 15 -1.27 -40.44 -15.87
N LYS A 16 0.01 -40.21 -15.59
CA LYS A 16 0.75 -40.78 -14.45
C LYS A 16 1.32 -39.69 -13.56
N ILE A 17 1.29 -39.91 -12.25
CA ILE A 17 1.70 -38.96 -11.20
C ILE A 17 2.68 -39.64 -10.24
N ASN A 18 3.77 -38.96 -9.92
CA ASN A 18 4.67 -39.28 -8.81
C ASN A 18 5.31 -37.98 -8.29
N PHE A 19 6.04 -38.07 -7.18
CA PHE A 19 6.72 -36.93 -6.55
C PHE A 19 8.25 -37.02 -6.69
N ASP A 20 8.77 -37.75 -7.67
CA ASP A 20 10.20 -38.00 -7.88
C ASP A 20 10.88 -36.93 -8.79
N GLY A 21 10.30 -35.73 -8.87
CA GLY A 21 10.74 -34.65 -9.78
C GLY A 21 12.06 -33.97 -9.41
N GLY A 22 12.57 -34.20 -8.20
CA GLY A 22 13.75 -33.57 -7.62
C GLY A 22 13.46 -32.22 -6.95
N ASP A 23 14.50 -31.41 -6.74
CA ASP A 23 14.39 -30.08 -6.12
C ASP A 23 13.67 -29.08 -7.04
N LEU A 24 12.36 -28.96 -6.83
CA LEU A 24 11.47 -28.06 -7.56
C LEU A 24 10.90 -27.00 -6.61
N SER A 25 10.60 -25.82 -7.16
CA SER A 25 9.87 -24.75 -6.49
C SER A 25 8.95 -24.05 -7.48
N SER A 26 7.85 -23.48 -6.99
CA SER A 26 6.95 -22.63 -7.77
C SER A 26 7.32 -21.15 -7.74
N ASP A 27 8.34 -20.74 -7.00
CA ASP A 27 8.51 -19.33 -6.59
C ASP A 27 9.70 -18.64 -7.25
N ALA A 28 10.14 -19.14 -8.41
CA ALA A 28 11.38 -18.70 -9.05
C ALA A 28 11.43 -17.20 -9.38
N GLY A 29 10.28 -16.53 -9.52
CA GLY A 29 10.25 -15.09 -9.73
C GLY A 29 10.63 -14.25 -8.52
N LEU A 30 10.72 -14.83 -7.33
CA LEU A 30 11.31 -14.16 -6.17
C LEU A 30 12.79 -13.83 -6.38
N LEU A 31 13.47 -14.44 -7.35
CA LEU A 31 14.81 -14.03 -7.78
C LEU A 31 14.82 -12.57 -8.29
N LEU A 32 13.75 -12.11 -8.95
CA LEU A 32 13.64 -10.71 -9.38
C LEU A 32 13.51 -9.77 -8.18
N ILE A 33 12.72 -10.16 -7.18
CA ILE A 33 12.57 -9.40 -5.93
C ILE A 33 13.91 -9.37 -5.19
N LYS A 34 14.66 -10.48 -5.18
CA LYS A 34 16.01 -10.55 -4.62
C LYS A 34 16.97 -9.56 -5.24
N GLU A 35 17.06 -9.54 -6.55
CA GLU A 35 17.91 -8.59 -7.27
C GLU A 35 17.49 -7.15 -6.98
N PHE A 36 16.19 -6.86 -6.95
CA PHE A 36 15.69 -5.52 -6.63
C PHE A 36 15.99 -5.09 -5.19
N VAL A 37 15.76 -5.98 -4.22
CA VAL A 37 16.07 -5.77 -2.79
C VAL A 37 17.56 -5.50 -2.58
N SER A 38 18.42 -6.26 -3.25
CA SER A 38 19.87 -6.05 -3.21
C SER A 38 20.30 -4.77 -3.92
N LYS A 39 19.67 -4.42 -5.05
CA LYS A 39 19.95 -3.18 -5.79
C LYS A 39 19.63 -1.92 -4.97
N LEU A 40 18.58 -1.97 -4.16
CA LEU A 40 18.21 -0.91 -3.22
C LEU A 40 18.91 -1.03 -1.86
N ASP A 41 19.81 -1.99 -1.66
CA ASP A 41 20.55 -2.23 -0.41
C ASP A 41 19.62 -2.37 0.82
N ILE A 42 18.41 -2.92 0.61
CA ILE A 42 17.38 -3.08 1.65
C ILE A 42 17.86 -4.05 2.73
N ASP A 43 18.57 -5.10 2.33
CA ASP A 43 19.04 -6.11 3.27
C ASP A 43 20.08 -5.53 4.24
N LYS A 44 21.01 -4.69 3.76
CA LYS A 44 21.97 -4.02 4.64
C LYS A 44 21.31 -2.96 5.50
N LEU A 45 20.31 -2.24 4.97
CA LEU A 45 19.52 -1.29 5.76
C LEU A 45 18.86 -1.98 6.96
N PHE A 46 18.17 -3.09 6.73
CA PHE A 46 17.53 -3.83 7.83
C PHE A 46 18.55 -4.37 8.84
N SER A 47 19.76 -4.72 8.39
CA SER A 47 20.83 -5.18 9.30
C SER A 47 21.27 -4.10 10.29
N ARG A 48 21.19 -2.83 9.90
CA ARG A 48 21.70 -1.68 10.67
C ARG A 48 20.59 -0.95 11.43
N SER A 49 19.38 -0.92 10.88
CA SER A 49 18.29 -0.06 11.34
C SER A 49 17.12 -0.82 11.96
N PHE A 50 17.10 -2.16 11.88
CA PHE A 50 16.03 -2.97 12.46
C PHE A 50 16.55 -3.93 13.54
N LYS A 51 16.00 -3.83 14.75
CA LYS A 51 16.28 -4.72 15.87
C LYS A 51 15.07 -4.80 16.80
N THR A 52 14.71 -6.01 17.20
CA THR A 52 13.64 -6.29 18.17
C THR A 52 14.16 -6.24 19.61
N ASN A 53 13.24 -6.09 20.56
CA ASN A 53 13.56 -6.05 21.98
C ASN A 53 13.73 -7.47 22.53
N ASP A 54 14.98 -7.87 22.69
CA ASP A 54 15.32 -9.19 23.19
C ASP A 54 16.77 -9.23 23.71
N SER A 55 16.94 -9.86 24.87
CA SER A 55 18.22 -10.01 25.57
C SER A 55 19.06 -11.18 25.07
N ALA A 56 18.53 -12.05 24.21
CA ALA A 56 19.29 -13.21 23.73
C ALA A 56 20.53 -12.79 22.93
N SER A 57 21.67 -13.38 23.28
CA SER A 57 22.99 -13.08 22.71
C SER A 57 23.25 -13.76 21.36
N PHE A 58 22.53 -14.85 21.06
CA PHE A 58 22.69 -15.62 19.83
C PHE A 58 21.34 -16.10 19.31
N ARG A 59 21.13 -16.02 17.99
CA ARG A 59 19.98 -16.60 17.29
C ARG A 59 20.42 -17.19 15.96
N TYR A 60 19.88 -18.36 15.63
CA TYR A 60 20.03 -18.97 14.31
C TYR A 60 19.34 -18.17 13.20
N HIS A 61 18.21 -17.54 13.53
CA HIS A 61 17.53 -16.60 12.64
C HIS A 61 17.50 -15.22 13.29
N THR A 62 18.30 -14.31 12.74
CA THR A 62 18.42 -12.93 13.17
C THR A 62 17.15 -12.12 12.86
N ASP A 63 17.03 -10.93 13.45
CA ASP A 63 15.85 -10.08 13.25
C ASP A 63 15.70 -9.63 11.79
N LYS A 64 16.81 -9.26 11.14
CA LYS A 64 16.87 -8.99 9.69
C LYS A 64 16.36 -10.17 8.87
N GLU A 65 16.82 -11.37 9.19
CA GLU A 65 16.49 -12.58 8.46
C GLU A 65 15.03 -13.01 8.63
N ASN A 66 14.44 -12.78 9.80
CA ASN A 66 13.02 -13.01 10.03
C ASN A 66 12.18 -11.95 9.31
N LEU A 67 12.57 -10.67 9.39
CA LEU A 67 11.89 -9.59 8.68
C LEU A 67 11.87 -9.81 7.16
N LEU A 68 13.02 -10.13 6.56
CA LEU A 68 13.11 -10.44 5.14
C LEU A 68 12.28 -11.68 4.78
N GLN A 69 12.32 -12.74 5.58
CA GLN A 69 11.53 -13.94 5.30
C GLN A 69 10.04 -13.62 5.20
N ILE A 70 9.50 -12.88 6.16
CA ILE A 70 8.08 -12.51 6.19
C ILE A 70 7.74 -11.59 5.02
N ILE A 71 8.59 -10.61 4.69
CA ILE A 71 8.36 -9.73 3.52
C ILE A 71 8.29 -10.54 2.23
N TYR A 72 9.19 -11.51 2.02
CA TYR A 72 9.17 -12.35 0.82
C TYR A 72 7.94 -13.26 0.78
N MET A 73 7.55 -13.84 1.92
CA MET A 73 6.33 -14.62 2.04
C MET A 73 5.10 -13.80 1.66
N ILE A 74 4.95 -12.59 2.24
CA ILE A 74 3.85 -11.67 1.91
C ILE A 74 3.86 -11.32 0.42
N ILE A 75 5.00 -10.93 -0.16
CA ILE A 75 5.09 -10.61 -1.60
C ILE A 75 4.70 -11.83 -2.46
N ALA A 76 5.09 -13.04 -2.07
CA ALA A 76 4.75 -14.29 -2.75
C ALA A 76 3.28 -14.73 -2.58
N GLY A 77 2.56 -14.15 -1.62
CA GLY A 77 1.16 -14.47 -1.32
C GLY A 77 0.96 -15.51 -0.21
N TYR A 78 1.97 -15.72 0.63
CA TYR A 78 1.88 -16.55 1.84
C TYR A 78 1.76 -15.61 3.05
N PHE A 79 0.54 -15.48 3.60
CA PHE A 79 0.23 -14.49 4.64
C PHE A 79 0.21 -15.08 6.05
N GLU A 80 -0.12 -16.36 6.18
CA GLU A 80 -0.21 -17.04 7.47
C GLU A 80 1.18 -17.42 7.99
N ASP A 81 1.37 -17.30 9.31
CA ASP A 81 2.63 -17.70 9.96
C ASP A 81 2.91 -19.20 9.73
N ASP A 82 1.87 -20.03 9.63
CA ASP A 82 1.94 -21.48 9.40
C ASP A 82 2.56 -21.84 8.05
N ALA A 83 2.42 -20.97 7.04
CA ALA A 83 3.06 -21.17 5.74
C ALA A 83 4.59 -21.21 5.85
N SER A 84 5.15 -20.67 6.94
CA SER A 84 6.57 -20.71 7.22
C SER A 84 7.09 -22.15 7.39
N ASP A 85 6.27 -23.04 7.98
CA ASP A 85 6.63 -24.45 8.15
C ASP A 85 6.59 -25.20 6.82
N GLU A 86 5.60 -24.92 5.97
CA GLU A 86 5.49 -25.49 4.61
C GLU A 86 6.68 -25.11 3.73
N LEU A 87 7.15 -23.86 3.86
CA LEU A 87 8.25 -23.29 3.07
C LEU A 87 9.64 -23.55 3.67
N THR A 88 9.74 -24.26 4.81
CA THR A 88 11.00 -24.51 5.55
C THR A 88 12.15 -24.90 4.63
N ASN A 89 11.86 -25.81 3.69
CA ASN A 89 12.82 -26.39 2.77
C ASN A 89 12.63 -25.93 1.32
N ASP A 90 11.76 -24.95 1.04
CA ASP A 90 11.59 -24.47 -0.32
C ASP A 90 12.93 -23.92 -0.85
N PRO A 91 13.41 -24.46 -1.97
CA PRO A 91 14.79 -24.25 -2.36
C PRO A 91 15.00 -22.88 -3.04
N VAL A 92 13.95 -22.18 -3.49
CA VAL A 92 14.04 -20.78 -3.94
C VAL A 92 14.06 -19.84 -2.74
N PHE A 93 13.16 -20.02 -1.77
CA PHE A 93 13.12 -19.22 -0.54
C PHE A 93 14.45 -19.29 0.23
N LYS A 94 15.02 -20.49 0.37
CA LYS A 94 16.35 -20.69 0.94
C LYS A 94 17.42 -19.88 0.21
N ALA A 95 17.38 -19.85 -1.12
CA ALA A 95 18.38 -19.13 -1.91
C ALA A 95 18.22 -17.61 -1.85
N VAL A 96 17.01 -17.07 -2.00
CA VAL A 96 16.79 -15.62 -1.96
C VAL A 96 17.05 -15.03 -0.59
N LEU A 97 16.78 -15.79 0.48
CA LEU A 97 17.06 -15.39 1.87
C LEU A 97 18.47 -15.75 2.34
N ASN A 98 19.22 -16.54 1.56
CA ASN A 98 20.52 -17.10 1.94
C ASN A 98 20.48 -17.88 3.26
N LYS A 99 19.54 -18.84 3.34
CA LYS A 99 19.26 -19.67 4.52
C LYS A 99 19.36 -21.16 4.22
N ASP A 100 19.84 -21.94 5.20
CA ASP A 100 19.81 -23.41 5.14
C ASP A 100 18.42 -23.98 5.45
N ALA A 101 17.62 -23.28 6.24
CA ALA A 101 16.21 -23.56 6.45
C ALA A 101 15.50 -22.25 6.80
N LEU A 102 14.24 -22.11 6.40
CA LEU A 102 13.44 -20.98 6.83
C LEU A 102 13.09 -21.10 8.31
N ALA A 103 12.86 -19.95 8.96
CA ALA A 103 12.39 -19.92 10.34
C ALA A 103 11.03 -20.62 10.43
N SER A 104 10.82 -21.43 11.46
CA SER A 104 9.53 -22.09 11.70
C SER A 104 8.45 -21.12 12.18
N GLN A 105 7.19 -21.56 12.10
CA GLN A 105 6.02 -20.82 12.60
C GLN A 105 6.23 -20.31 14.05
N PRO A 106 6.66 -21.13 15.03
CA PRO A 106 6.86 -20.62 16.40
C PRO A 106 7.98 -19.58 16.51
N THR A 107 8.94 -19.60 15.59
CA THR A 107 10.03 -18.62 15.53
C THR A 107 9.51 -17.29 14.98
N VAL A 108 8.67 -17.32 13.95
CA VAL A 108 7.97 -16.14 13.41
C VAL A 108 7.06 -15.51 14.47
N SER A 109 6.26 -16.31 15.18
CA SER A 109 5.40 -15.78 16.25
C SER A 109 6.21 -15.13 17.38
N ARG A 110 7.32 -15.75 17.81
CA ARG A 110 8.23 -15.13 18.80
C ARG A 110 8.89 -13.87 18.26
N PHE A 111 9.22 -13.80 16.97
CA PHE A 111 9.78 -12.60 16.35
C PHE A 111 8.83 -11.41 16.44
N PHE A 112 7.55 -11.59 16.12
CA PHE A 112 6.55 -10.52 16.26
C PHE A 112 6.30 -10.11 17.71
N ASN A 113 6.27 -11.05 18.65
CA ASN A 113 6.07 -10.74 20.07
C ASN A 113 7.23 -9.98 20.72
N ARG A 114 8.39 -9.89 20.05
CA ARG A 114 9.56 -9.09 20.49
C ARG A 114 9.55 -7.67 19.93
N MET A 115 8.56 -7.33 19.11
CA MET A 115 8.40 -5.98 18.57
C MET A 115 7.59 -5.10 19.52
N ASP A 116 7.98 -3.85 19.62
CA ASP A 116 7.42 -2.83 20.51
C ASP A 116 7.36 -1.45 19.82
N GLU A 117 7.29 -0.38 20.61
CA GLU A 117 7.24 0.99 20.10
C GLU A 117 8.54 1.42 19.41
N ASP A 118 9.69 0.93 19.86
CA ASP A 118 10.98 1.22 19.23
C ASP A 118 11.03 0.67 17.81
N THR A 119 10.51 -0.55 17.60
CA THR A 119 10.41 -1.12 16.24
C THR A 119 9.46 -0.33 15.34
N LEU A 120 8.39 0.28 15.85
CA LEU A 120 7.54 1.16 15.05
C LEU A 120 8.30 2.42 14.58
N ASN A 121 9.10 3.02 15.47
CA ASN A 121 9.94 4.18 15.13
C ASN A 121 11.04 3.80 14.13
N GLN A 122 11.61 2.60 14.25
CA GLN A 122 12.54 2.05 13.27
C GLN A 122 11.89 1.90 11.90
N PHE A 123 10.64 1.42 11.80
CA PHE A 123 9.93 1.32 10.52
C PHE A 123 9.70 2.68 9.85
N LEU A 124 9.37 3.73 10.62
CA LEU A 124 9.26 5.10 10.09
C LEU A 124 10.59 5.57 9.51
N THR A 125 11.69 5.33 10.24
CA THR A 125 13.05 5.68 9.81
C THR A 125 13.45 4.93 8.54
N ILE A 126 13.23 3.62 8.51
CA ILE A 126 13.47 2.75 7.36
C ILE A 126 12.66 3.24 6.15
N GLY A 127 11.38 3.58 6.34
CA GLY A 127 10.51 4.10 5.30
C GLY A 127 11.06 5.38 4.66
N ARG A 128 11.51 6.35 5.48
CA ARG A 128 12.14 7.59 5.01
C ARG A 128 13.44 7.34 4.23
N ILE A 129 14.32 6.47 4.72
CA ILE A 129 15.57 6.11 4.01
C ILE A 129 15.27 5.44 2.66
N LEU A 130 14.32 4.51 2.63
CA LEU A 130 13.94 3.87 1.37
C LEU A 130 13.31 4.84 0.39
N ARG A 131 12.51 5.80 0.87
CA ARG A 131 11.96 6.86 0.03
C ARG A 131 13.06 7.73 -0.58
N LYS A 132 14.08 8.12 0.19
CA LYS A 132 15.27 8.81 -0.32
C LYS A 132 15.95 8.03 -1.45
N ARG A 133 16.17 6.74 -1.26
CA ARG A 133 16.75 5.86 -2.29
C ARG A 133 15.89 5.82 -3.56
N VAL A 134 14.58 5.69 -3.41
CA VAL A 134 13.64 5.68 -4.55
C VAL A 134 13.61 7.03 -5.28
N TYR A 135 13.61 8.14 -4.54
CA TYR A 135 13.62 9.49 -5.13
C TYR A 135 14.96 9.85 -5.77
N SER A 136 16.06 9.22 -5.36
CA SER A 136 17.35 9.33 -6.08
C SER A 136 17.31 8.72 -7.48
N ILE A 137 16.44 7.73 -7.70
CA ILE A 137 16.22 7.12 -9.02
C ILE A 137 15.25 7.96 -9.84
N GLN A 138 14.14 8.36 -9.23
CA GLN A 138 13.09 9.13 -9.88
C GLN A 138 12.42 10.08 -8.88
N MET A 139 12.89 11.32 -8.85
CA MET A 139 12.32 12.40 -8.04
C MET A 139 10.93 12.79 -8.57
N PRO A 140 9.87 12.83 -7.73
CA PRO A 140 8.59 13.32 -8.16
C PRO A 140 8.57 14.87 -8.19
N GLN A 141 7.80 15.44 -9.11
CA GLN A 141 7.61 16.90 -9.19
C GLN A 141 6.64 17.41 -8.10
N ALA A 142 5.69 16.56 -7.71
CA ALA A 142 4.70 16.82 -6.68
C ALA A 142 4.33 15.51 -6.01
N VAL A 143 3.86 15.59 -4.77
CA VAL A 143 3.30 14.46 -4.02
C VAL A 143 1.87 14.81 -3.63
N ILE A 144 0.94 13.89 -3.93
CA ILE A 144 -0.47 14.07 -3.58
C ILE A 144 -0.80 13.18 -2.39
N LEU A 145 -0.83 13.74 -1.19
CA LEU A 145 -1.19 13.06 0.05
C LEU A 145 -2.69 12.78 0.09
N ASP A 146 -3.09 11.57 -0.27
CA ASP A 146 -4.46 11.08 -0.12
C ASP A 146 -4.65 10.53 1.29
N LEU A 147 -5.47 11.21 2.09
CA LEU A 147 -5.85 10.75 3.43
C LEU A 147 -7.12 9.92 3.38
N ASP A 148 -7.08 8.79 4.08
CA ASP A 148 -8.25 7.95 4.32
C ASP A 148 -8.11 7.17 5.62
N SER A 149 -9.22 6.65 6.12
CA SER A 149 -9.22 5.66 7.19
C SER A 149 -9.97 4.42 6.74
N THR A 150 -9.55 3.25 7.23
CA THR A 150 -10.16 1.98 6.85
C THR A 150 -10.38 1.11 8.07
N LEU A 151 -11.36 0.21 8.03
CA LEU A 151 -11.52 -0.82 9.05
C LEU A 151 -10.61 -2.03 8.75
N LEU A 152 -9.93 -2.54 9.76
CA LEU A 152 -9.36 -3.89 9.77
C LEU A 152 -10.18 -4.74 10.73
N ASP A 153 -10.93 -5.71 10.21
CA ASP A 153 -11.74 -6.59 11.04
C ASP A 153 -10.82 -7.39 11.98
N ALA A 154 -11.23 -7.48 13.24
CA ALA A 154 -10.50 -8.25 14.25
C ALA A 154 -11.48 -9.14 15.02
N TYR A 155 -11.04 -10.36 15.33
CA TYR A 155 -11.85 -11.39 15.96
C TYR A 155 -11.32 -11.74 17.35
N GLY A 156 -12.20 -12.26 18.21
CA GLY A 156 -11.87 -12.57 19.60
C GLY A 156 -11.69 -11.34 20.49
N LYS A 157 -10.98 -11.51 21.60
CA LYS A 157 -10.69 -10.46 22.58
C LYS A 157 -9.27 -9.94 22.35
N GLN A 158 -9.14 -8.88 21.56
CA GLN A 158 -7.87 -8.20 21.28
C GLN A 158 -7.89 -6.79 21.87
N GLU A 159 -6.74 -6.30 22.34
CA GLU A 159 -6.56 -4.94 22.85
C GLU A 159 -6.82 -3.89 21.76
N GLY A 160 -7.54 -2.81 22.07
CA GLY A 160 -7.86 -1.72 21.13
C GLY A 160 -8.94 -2.04 20.08
N ARG A 161 -9.40 -3.29 19.99
CA ARG A 161 -10.54 -3.68 19.16
C ARG A 161 -11.83 -3.07 19.69
N ALA A 162 -12.60 -2.42 18.83
CA ALA A 162 -13.91 -1.92 19.18
C ALA A 162 -14.89 -1.93 18.02
N PHE A 163 -16.19 -1.80 18.34
CA PHE A 163 -17.24 -1.66 17.34
C PHE A 163 -17.15 -0.29 16.69
N ASN A 164 -17.01 -0.27 15.36
CA ASN A 164 -17.02 0.94 14.57
C ASN A 164 -18.40 1.13 13.93
N PHE A 165 -19.11 2.19 14.32
CA PHE A 165 -20.48 2.47 13.85
C PHE A 165 -20.57 2.78 12.35
N HIS A 166 -19.52 3.36 11.76
CA HIS A 166 -19.49 3.68 10.33
C HIS A 166 -19.44 2.39 9.49
N TYR A 167 -18.57 1.45 9.88
CA TYR A 167 -18.37 0.19 9.17
C TYR A 167 -19.25 -0.97 9.67
N ARG A 168 -19.98 -0.78 10.78
CA ARG A 168 -20.84 -1.77 11.43
C ARG A 168 -20.14 -3.10 11.74
N SER A 169 -18.86 -3.05 12.08
CA SER A 169 -18.05 -4.22 12.42
C SER A 169 -17.06 -3.89 13.54
N ASN A 170 -16.47 -4.93 14.13
CA ASN A 170 -15.49 -4.81 15.20
C ASN A 170 -14.08 -4.97 14.66
N GLY A 171 -13.20 -4.05 15.01
CA GLY A 171 -11.85 -4.07 14.48
C GLY A 171 -10.99 -2.91 14.95
N TYR A 172 -9.94 -2.67 14.20
CA TYR A 172 -9.10 -1.47 14.29
C TYR A 172 -9.48 -0.49 13.18
N HIS A 173 -9.18 0.79 13.39
CA HIS A 173 -9.51 1.86 12.43
C HIS A 173 -8.26 2.63 11.97
N PRO A 174 -7.30 1.97 11.30
CA PRO A 174 -6.07 2.62 10.87
C PRO A 174 -6.30 3.86 10.00
N LEU A 175 -5.39 4.82 10.18
CA LEU A 175 -5.25 6.00 9.33
C LEU A 175 -4.15 5.71 8.29
N VAL A 176 -4.42 6.04 7.04
CA VAL A 176 -3.51 5.80 5.91
C VAL A 176 -3.30 7.07 5.09
N CYS A 177 -2.08 7.21 4.57
CA CYS A 177 -1.71 8.24 3.61
C CYS A 177 -0.95 7.62 2.45
N TYR A 178 -1.52 7.68 1.25
CA TYR A 178 -0.84 7.24 0.02
C TYR A 178 -0.48 8.46 -0.82
N ASP A 179 0.55 8.34 -1.65
CA ASP A 179 0.74 9.24 -2.77
C ASP A 179 -0.25 8.87 -3.89
N GLY A 180 -1.23 9.74 -4.14
CA GLY A 180 -2.25 9.60 -5.17
C GLY A 180 -1.72 9.50 -6.59
N MET A 181 -0.44 9.86 -6.84
CA MET A 181 0.20 9.71 -8.14
C MET A 181 0.86 8.33 -8.32
N THR A 182 1.67 7.91 -7.34
CA THR A 182 2.50 6.71 -7.45
C THR A 182 1.91 5.46 -6.80
N GLY A 183 0.94 5.64 -5.90
CA GLY A 183 0.43 4.59 -5.02
C GLY A 183 1.39 4.21 -3.89
N ASP A 184 2.49 4.94 -3.68
CA ASP A 184 3.39 4.67 -2.55
C ASP A 184 2.64 4.93 -1.23
N LEU A 185 2.66 3.98 -0.30
CA LEU A 185 2.11 4.15 1.03
C LEU A 185 3.09 5.00 1.85
N ILE A 186 2.76 6.29 2.04
CA ILE A 186 3.63 7.24 2.74
C ILE A 186 3.70 6.92 4.22
N LYS A 187 2.53 6.66 4.84
CA LYS A 187 2.42 6.32 6.26
C LYS A 187 1.12 5.56 6.53
N ILE A 188 1.18 4.63 7.48
CA ILE A 188 0.02 3.96 8.08
C ILE A 188 0.19 3.92 9.59
N GLN A 189 -0.91 4.09 10.32
CA GLN A 189 -0.93 3.99 11.78
C GLN A 189 -2.14 3.16 12.22
N LEU A 190 -1.90 2.06 12.92
CA LEU A 190 -2.96 1.29 13.56
C LEU A 190 -3.56 2.12 14.70
N ARG A 191 -4.89 2.24 14.72
CA ARG A 191 -5.64 2.96 15.77
C ARG A 191 -6.75 2.07 16.30
N ASP A 192 -7.16 2.33 17.53
CA ASP A 192 -8.28 1.66 18.16
C ASP A 192 -9.57 1.81 17.34
N GLY A 193 -10.44 0.81 17.40
CA GLY A 193 -11.68 0.78 16.61
C GLY A 193 -12.66 1.92 16.91
N THR A 194 -12.56 2.52 18.11
CA THR A 194 -13.41 3.64 18.57
C THR A 194 -13.04 4.99 17.97
N GLN A 195 -11.84 5.11 17.40
CA GLN A 195 -11.33 6.40 16.92
C GLN A 195 -12.11 6.88 15.68
N TYR A 196 -12.47 8.16 15.64
CA TYR A 196 -13.07 8.77 14.46
C TYR A 196 -12.01 9.03 13.37
N SER A 197 -12.42 9.19 12.11
CA SER A 197 -11.48 9.30 10.97
C SER A 197 -10.42 10.39 11.14
N CYS A 198 -10.79 11.58 11.59
CA CYS A 198 -9.86 12.71 11.79
C CYS A 198 -9.09 12.70 13.12
N THR A 199 -9.39 11.82 14.08
CA THR A 199 -8.70 11.85 15.38
C THR A 199 -7.21 11.55 15.22
N GLY A 200 -6.35 12.47 15.67
CA GLY A 200 -4.90 12.37 15.57
C GLY A 200 -4.32 12.65 14.18
N VAL A 201 -5.12 13.14 13.21
CA VAL A 201 -4.65 13.39 11.85
C VAL A 201 -3.53 14.44 11.78
N VAL A 202 -3.57 15.45 12.66
CA VAL A 202 -2.57 16.53 12.69
C VAL A 202 -1.20 15.98 13.08
N ASP A 203 -1.10 15.21 14.17
CA ASP A 203 0.15 14.57 14.60
C ASP A 203 0.63 13.53 13.58
N PHE A 204 -0.31 12.80 12.99
CA PHE A 204 0.00 11.83 11.94
C PHE A 204 0.63 12.50 10.71
N LEU A 205 0.07 13.62 10.26
CA LEU A 205 0.49 14.36 9.07
C LEU A 205 1.76 15.19 9.33
N GLN A 206 1.96 15.73 10.53
CA GLN A 206 3.10 16.60 10.85
C GLN A 206 4.44 15.91 10.53
N LEU A 207 4.61 14.65 10.94
CA LEU A 207 5.83 13.90 10.65
C LEU A 207 6.09 13.70 9.14
N ILE A 208 5.03 13.63 8.33
CA ILE A 208 5.14 13.54 6.86
C ILE A 208 5.56 14.90 6.30
N LEU A 209 4.90 15.97 6.73
CA LEU A 209 5.20 17.32 6.28
C LEU A 209 6.63 17.71 6.67
N ASP A 210 7.07 17.41 7.89
CA ASP A 210 8.44 17.65 8.34
C ASP A 210 9.46 16.91 7.47
N GLU A 211 9.19 15.66 7.09
CA GLU A 211 10.06 14.92 6.15
C GLU A 211 10.16 15.67 4.82
N TYR A 212 9.01 16.02 4.20
CA TYR A 212 9.00 16.61 2.86
C TYR A 212 9.54 18.05 2.83
N LEU A 213 9.20 18.88 3.80
CA LEU A 213 9.65 20.26 3.87
C LEU A 213 11.16 20.35 4.12
N ASN A 214 11.73 19.42 4.90
CA ASN A 214 13.16 19.43 5.20
C ASN A 214 14.00 18.73 4.12
N ASP A 215 13.59 17.53 3.67
CA ASP A 215 14.39 16.73 2.75
C ASP A 215 14.13 17.09 1.28
N TYR A 216 12.94 17.63 0.96
CA TYR A 216 12.50 17.87 -0.41
C TYR A 216 11.78 19.22 -0.61
N PRO A 217 12.42 20.36 -0.27
CA PRO A 217 11.78 21.68 -0.27
C PRO A 217 11.25 22.13 -1.64
N THR A 218 11.70 21.51 -2.73
CA THR A 218 11.26 21.82 -4.09
C THR A 218 10.03 21.02 -4.54
N ILE A 219 9.64 19.98 -3.80
CA ILE A 219 8.49 19.14 -4.14
C ILE A 219 7.21 19.82 -3.67
N GLN A 220 6.26 20.02 -4.59
CA GLN A 220 4.95 20.54 -4.21
C GLN A 220 4.13 19.48 -3.47
N ILE A 221 3.60 19.84 -2.30
CA ILE A 221 2.75 18.97 -1.50
C ILE A 221 1.30 19.39 -1.71
N LEU A 222 0.48 18.44 -2.17
CA LEU A 222 -0.97 18.59 -2.26
C LEU A 222 -1.65 17.56 -1.38
N LEU A 223 -2.74 17.92 -0.71
CA LEU A 223 -3.52 17.03 0.14
C LEU A 223 -4.93 16.86 -0.40
N ARG A 224 -5.42 15.63 -0.39
CA ARG A 224 -6.83 15.33 -0.68
C ARG A 224 -7.46 14.53 0.46
N GLY A 225 -8.60 15.01 0.94
CA GLY A 225 -9.35 14.37 2.02
C GLY A 225 -10.83 14.24 1.68
N ASP A 226 -11.47 13.20 2.20
CA ASP A 226 -12.94 13.12 2.20
C ASP A 226 -13.54 14.02 3.30
N SER A 227 -14.87 13.96 3.46
CA SER A 227 -15.56 14.79 4.45
C SER A 227 -15.27 14.40 5.90
N GLY A 228 -14.71 13.21 6.14
CA GLY A 228 -14.21 12.80 7.44
C GLY A 228 -12.99 13.61 7.89
N PHE A 229 -12.27 14.23 6.96
CA PHE A 229 -11.09 15.07 7.20
C PHE A 229 -11.38 16.58 7.13
N ALA A 230 -12.66 16.97 7.04
CA ALA A 230 -13.06 18.37 6.94
C ALA A 230 -12.99 19.12 8.28
N THR A 231 -11.80 19.26 8.87
CA THR A 231 -11.60 19.87 10.19
C THR A 231 -10.81 21.19 10.15
N PRO A 232 -11.11 22.17 11.02
CA PRO A 232 -10.39 23.45 11.07
C PRO A 232 -8.89 23.28 11.29
N ASP A 233 -8.50 22.34 12.16
CA ASP A 233 -7.11 22.10 12.52
C ASP A 233 -6.30 21.56 11.34
N LEU A 234 -6.89 20.70 10.50
CA LEU A 234 -6.21 20.19 9.31
C LEU A 234 -6.02 21.28 8.26
N TYR A 235 -7.03 22.14 8.05
CA TYR A 235 -6.88 23.30 7.14
C TYR A 235 -5.75 24.21 7.62
N LYS A 236 -5.76 24.55 8.91
CA LYS A 236 -4.73 25.39 9.53
C LYS A 236 -3.34 24.78 9.36
N GLN A 237 -3.16 23.49 9.64
CA GLN A 237 -1.89 22.82 9.45
C GLN A 237 -1.43 22.86 8.00
N CYS A 238 -2.33 22.62 7.03
CA CYS A 238 -1.97 22.71 5.62
C CYS A 238 -1.53 24.14 5.25
N GLU A 239 -2.26 25.15 5.72
CA GLU A 239 -1.99 26.57 5.48
C GLU A 239 -0.65 27.01 6.07
N GLU A 240 -0.34 26.62 7.31
CA GLU A 240 0.91 26.95 8.01
C GLU A 240 2.13 26.26 7.39
N ASN A 241 1.95 25.09 6.79
CA ASN A 241 3.01 24.30 6.16
C ASN A 241 3.11 24.53 4.64
N GLY A 242 2.38 25.50 4.07
CA GLY A 242 2.38 25.79 2.62
C GLY A 242 1.85 24.65 1.75
N THR A 243 1.04 23.75 2.32
CA THR A 243 0.45 22.60 1.63
C THR A 243 -0.87 23.01 0.96
N SER A 244 -0.97 22.74 -0.33
CA SER A 244 -2.22 22.93 -1.08
C SER A 244 -3.21 21.83 -0.71
N TYR A 245 -4.51 22.12 -0.57
CA TYR A 245 -5.48 21.07 -0.22
C TYR A 245 -6.80 21.17 -1.00
N VAL A 246 -7.42 20.00 -1.20
CA VAL A 246 -8.83 19.87 -1.58
C VAL A 246 -9.49 18.85 -0.66
N ILE A 247 -10.40 19.32 0.19
CA ILE A 247 -11.09 18.46 1.14
C ILE A 247 -12.59 18.54 0.89
N ARG A 248 -13.23 17.38 0.78
CA ARG A 248 -14.67 17.28 0.57
C ARG A 248 -15.43 17.88 1.73
N LEU A 249 -16.46 18.67 1.46
CA LEU A 249 -17.41 19.08 2.49
C LEU A 249 -18.66 18.18 2.44
N LYS A 250 -19.20 17.85 3.62
CA LYS A 250 -20.52 17.22 3.72
C LYS A 250 -21.58 18.24 3.34
N GLU A 251 -22.44 17.86 2.42
CA GLU A 251 -23.56 18.66 1.96
C GLU A 251 -24.50 19.04 3.10
N ASN A 252 -24.98 20.29 3.09
CA ASN A 252 -25.99 20.80 4.00
C ASN A 252 -26.79 21.93 3.33
N GLY A 253 -27.87 22.38 3.98
CA GLY A 253 -28.78 23.39 3.42
C GLY A 253 -28.10 24.72 3.08
N ILE A 254 -27.17 25.19 3.92
CA ILE A 254 -26.44 26.45 3.72
C ILE A 254 -25.55 26.38 2.47
N LEU A 255 -24.87 25.25 2.26
CA LEU A 255 -24.04 25.05 1.08
C LEU A 255 -24.90 24.98 -0.20
N ARG A 256 -26.07 24.33 -0.14
CA ARG A 256 -27.03 24.32 -1.25
C ARG A 256 -27.54 25.72 -1.58
N GLU A 257 -27.89 26.50 -0.56
CA GLU A 257 -28.35 27.87 -0.73
C GLU A 257 -27.28 28.74 -1.43
N LYS A 258 -26.01 28.61 -1.00
CA LYS A 258 -24.89 29.30 -1.66
C LYS A 258 -24.65 28.85 -3.11
N ALA A 259 -25.00 27.60 -3.45
CA ALA A 259 -24.91 27.06 -4.80
C ALA A 259 -26.21 27.21 -5.63
N SER A 260 -27.24 27.89 -5.12
CA SER A 260 -28.53 28.03 -5.80
C SER A 260 -28.42 28.63 -7.21
N HIS A 261 -27.58 29.65 -7.39
CA HIS A 261 -27.34 30.26 -8.71
C HIS A 261 -26.84 29.25 -9.77
N LEU A 262 -26.10 28.20 -9.38
CA LEU A 262 -25.64 27.16 -10.30
C LEU A 262 -26.76 26.20 -10.68
N VAL A 263 -27.77 26.05 -9.82
CA VAL A 263 -28.98 25.28 -10.10
C VAL A 263 -29.79 25.99 -11.18
N ASP A 264 -29.97 27.31 -11.03
CA ASP A 264 -30.67 28.13 -12.02
C ASP A 264 -29.98 28.09 -13.38
N GLU A 265 -28.64 28.19 -13.40
CA GLU A 265 -27.83 28.05 -14.60
C GLU A 265 -27.97 26.66 -15.23
N LEU A 266 -27.89 25.60 -14.43
CA LEU A 266 -28.06 24.22 -14.91
C LEU A 266 -29.47 23.98 -15.46
N ASP A 267 -30.49 24.58 -14.84
CA ASP A 267 -31.88 24.50 -15.29
C ASP A 267 -32.09 25.21 -16.63
N GLU A 268 -31.44 26.34 -16.83
CA GLU A 268 -31.42 27.08 -18.09
C GLU A 268 -30.74 26.28 -19.21
N ILE A 269 -29.55 25.73 -18.96
CA ILE A 269 -28.82 24.91 -19.94
C ILE A 269 -29.61 23.65 -20.32
N THR A 270 -30.29 23.03 -19.36
CA THR A 270 -31.06 21.79 -19.55
C THR A 270 -32.54 22.03 -19.91
N ARG A 271 -32.96 23.28 -20.16
CA ARG A 271 -34.37 23.65 -20.38
C ARG A 271 -35.08 22.79 -21.42
N ASN A 272 -34.40 22.50 -22.53
CA ASN A 272 -34.94 21.72 -23.66
C ASN A 272 -34.45 20.26 -23.69
N ASN A 273 -33.61 19.86 -22.74
CA ASN A 273 -33.04 18.52 -22.65
C ASN A 273 -32.80 18.15 -21.19
N LYS A 274 -33.84 17.58 -20.57
CA LYS A 274 -33.80 17.11 -19.18
C LYS A 274 -33.33 15.65 -19.07
N VAL A 275 -32.94 15.00 -20.16
CA VAL A 275 -32.53 13.58 -20.18
C VAL A 275 -31.02 13.46 -20.05
N ASP A 276 -30.26 14.20 -20.86
CA ASP A 276 -28.81 14.04 -20.98
C ASP A 276 -28.05 14.56 -19.76
N TYR A 277 -26.79 14.11 -19.60
CA TYR A 277 -25.90 14.60 -18.56
C TYR A 277 -25.59 16.10 -18.74
N ALA A 278 -25.67 16.85 -17.65
CA ALA A 278 -25.25 18.25 -17.62
C ALA A 278 -24.59 18.60 -16.29
N VAL A 279 -23.65 19.53 -16.31
CA VAL A 279 -22.88 19.91 -15.13
C VAL A 279 -22.50 21.38 -15.20
N VAL A 280 -22.60 22.06 -14.04
CA VAL A 280 -22.13 23.43 -13.84
C VAL A 280 -21.17 23.45 -12.65
N TYR A 281 -20.16 24.30 -12.73
CA TYR A 281 -19.15 24.49 -11.70
C TYR A 281 -19.18 25.93 -11.20
N GLY A 282 -18.97 26.12 -9.91
CA GLY A 282 -18.89 27.45 -9.33
C GLY A 282 -18.13 27.47 -8.03
N GLU A 283 -18.13 28.61 -7.37
CA GLU A 283 -17.36 28.83 -6.16
C GLU A 283 -17.95 29.93 -5.30
N PHE A 284 -17.60 29.92 -4.01
CA PHE A 284 -17.97 30.97 -3.07
C PHE A 284 -17.05 30.93 -1.84
N MET A 285 -17.02 32.03 -1.10
CA MET A 285 -16.42 32.07 0.23
C MET A 285 -17.41 31.54 1.27
N TYR A 286 -16.90 30.71 2.18
CA TYR A 286 -17.68 30.07 3.23
C TYR A 286 -16.91 30.00 4.54
N LYS A 287 -17.61 30.26 5.65
CA LYS A 287 -17.12 30.09 7.02
C LYS A 287 -18.13 29.26 7.80
N ALA A 288 -17.74 28.05 8.19
CA ALA A 288 -18.50 27.31 9.20
C ALA A 288 -18.27 27.96 10.58
N GLY A 289 -19.22 27.81 11.51
CA GLY A 289 -19.12 28.41 12.85
C GLY A 289 -17.76 28.22 13.56
N PRO A 290 -17.17 27.00 13.57
CA PRO A 290 -15.87 26.77 14.20
C PRO A 290 -14.66 27.32 13.44
N TRP A 291 -14.83 27.83 12.22
CA TRP A 291 -13.70 28.28 11.41
C TRP A 291 -13.27 29.68 11.84
N PRO A 292 -11.97 29.96 11.95
CA PRO A 292 -11.49 31.30 12.31
C PRO A 292 -11.82 32.35 11.23
N TYR A 293 -11.79 31.96 9.95
CA TYR A 293 -12.01 32.83 8.81
C TYR A 293 -12.67 32.09 7.62
N GLU A 294 -13.10 32.85 6.62
CA GLU A 294 -13.71 32.32 5.39
C GLU A 294 -12.68 31.62 4.52
N ARG A 295 -13.05 30.46 3.96
CA ARG A 295 -12.24 29.72 2.99
C ARG A 295 -13.00 29.58 1.68
N ARG A 296 -12.23 29.43 0.60
CA ARG A 296 -12.77 29.17 -0.73
C ARG A 296 -13.39 27.78 -0.76
N VAL A 297 -14.64 27.72 -1.24
CA VAL A 297 -15.34 26.47 -1.52
C VAL A 297 -15.67 26.44 -3.00
N VAL A 298 -15.15 25.43 -3.69
CA VAL A 298 -15.54 25.13 -5.08
C VAL A 298 -16.65 24.09 -5.06
N CYS A 299 -17.54 24.18 -6.03
CA CYS A 299 -18.65 23.27 -6.13
C CYS A 299 -18.98 22.86 -7.56
N LYS A 300 -19.64 21.71 -7.65
CA LYS A 300 -20.18 21.10 -8.86
C LYS A 300 -21.64 20.75 -8.59
N VAL A 301 -22.53 21.19 -9.46
CA VAL A 301 -23.92 20.74 -9.52
C VAL A 301 -24.08 19.95 -10.81
N GLU A 302 -24.42 18.67 -10.70
CA GLU A 302 -24.61 17.81 -11.87
C GLU A 302 -25.99 17.19 -11.90
N LYS A 303 -26.52 17.06 -13.11
CA LYS A 303 -27.72 16.28 -13.43
C LYS A 303 -27.27 14.97 -14.07
N PRO A 304 -27.37 13.83 -13.37
CA PRO A 304 -27.07 12.54 -13.97
C PRO A 304 -28.04 12.24 -15.13
N GLU A 305 -27.58 11.39 -16.05
CA GLU A 305 -28.43 10.89 -17.13
C GLU A 305 -29.65 10.16 -16.55
N ASN A 306 -30.84 10.42 -17.09
CA ASN A 306 -32.10 9.82 -16.63
C ASN A 306 -32.45 10.08 -15.16
N GLN A 307 -31.87 11.09 -14.51
CA GLN A 307 -32.21 11.50 -13.14
C GLN A 307 -32.70 12.95 -13.10
N MET A 308 -33.76 13.17 -12.32
CA MET A 308 -34.34 14.51 -12.08
C MET A 308 -33.74 15.19 -10.83
N VAL A 309 -32.92 14.47 -10.06
CA VAL A 309 -32.33 14.99 -8.82
C VAL A 309 -30.91 15.47 -9.09
N TYR A 310 -30.65 16.72 -8.75
CA TYR A 310 -29.30 17.29 -8.84
C TYR A 310 -28.40 16.76 -7.73
N MET A 311 -27.19 16.40 -8.12
CA MET A 311 -26.13 15.96 -7.22
C MET A 311 -25.16 17.10 -6.99
N TYR A 312 -24.88 17.37 -5.71
CA TYR A 312 -23.99 18.46 -5.31
C TYR A 312 -22.64 17.91 -4.89
N THR A 313 -21.62 18.67 -5.22
CA THR A 313 -20.27 18.40 -4.79
C THR A 313 -19.61 19.66 -4.30
N PHE A 314 -19.25 19.70 -3.01
CA PHE A 314 -18.56 20.82 -2.37
C PHE A 314 -17.15 20.40 -1.92
N VAL A 315 -16.16 21.24 -2.18
CA VAL A 315 -14.76 21.01 -1.81
C VAL A 315 -14.20 22.32 -1.27
N VAL A 316 -13.63 22.31 -0.07
CA VAL A 316 -12.87 23.44 0.48
C VAL A 316 -11.42 23.34 0.04
N THR A 317 -10.81 24.50 -0.26
CA THR A 317 -9.46 24.57 -0.82
C THR A 317 -8.80 25.92 -0.53
N ASN A 318 -7.46 25.94 -0.56
CA ASN A 318 -6.62 27.13 -0.58
C ASN A 318 -5.95 27.36 -1.95
N MET A 319 -6.30 26.57 -2.97
CA MET A 319 -5.74 26.68 -4.32
C MET A 319 -6.53 27.71 -5.13
N ASP A 320 -5.90 28.37 -6.11
CA ASP A 320 -6.54 29.37 -7.00
C ASP A 320 -6.97 28.80 -8.37
N SER A 321 -6.80 27.50 -8.60
CA SER A 321 -7.18 26.86 -9.87
C SER A 321 -8.70 26.91 -10.12
N SER A 322 -9.14 26.69 -11.37
CA SER A 322 -10.57 26.75 -11.71
C SER A 322 -11.40 25.72 -10.93
N PRO A 323 -12.68 26.02 -10.60
CA PRO A 323 -13.57 25.08 -9.92
C PRO A 323 -13.66 23.72 -10.62
N GLU A 324 -13.78 23.71 -11.95
CA GLU A 324 -13.80 22.47 -12.74
C GLU A 324 -12.54 21.63 -12.55
N TYR A 325 -11.36 22.25 -12.61
CA TYR A 325 -10.09 21.56 -12.43
C TYR A 325 -10.00 20.96 -11.02
N LEU A 326 -10.34 21.73 -9.98
CA LEU A 326 -10.25 21.29 -8.59
C LEU A 326 -11.20 20.14 -8.29
N ILE A 327 -12.42 20.17 -8.85
CA ILE A 327 -13.37 19.06 -8.73
C ILE A 327 -12.83 17.81 -9.44
N LYS A 328 -12.30 17.94 -10.67
CA LYS A 328 -11.67 16.80 -11.39
C LYS A 328 -10.43 16.27 -10.66
N PHE A 329 -9.64 17.15 -10.05
CA PHE A 329 -8.48 16.81 -9.23
C PHE A 329 -8.89 16.03 -7.97
N TYR A 330 -9.96 16.47 -7.29
CA TYR A 330 -10.56 15.75 -6.16
C TYR A 330 -11.13 14.39 -6.58
N CYS A 331 -11.86 14.29 -7.69
CA CYS A 331 -12.43 13.01 -8.16
C CYS A 331 -11.39 11.91 -8.38
N LYS A 332 -10.15 12.26 -8.74
CA LYS A 332 -9.04 11.30 -8.86
C LYS A 332 -8.64 10.65 -7.52
N ARG A 333 -9.09 11.17 -6.37
CA ARG A 333 -8.94 10.55 -5.04
C ARG A 333 -9.59 9.16 -4.99
N GLY A 334 -10.61 8.88 -5.81
CA GLY A 334 -11.22 7.54 -5.89
C GLY A 334 -10.22 6.40 -6.18
N ARG A 335 -9.00 6.71 -6.67
CA ARG A 335 -7.91 5.72 -6.79
C ARG A 335 -7.44 5.17 -5.44
N MET A 336 -7.55 5.95 -4.37
CA MET A 336 -7.20 5.57 -3.00
C MET A 336 -7.91 4.28 -2.56
N GLU A 337 -9.18 4.13 -2.91
CA GLU A 337 -9.94 2.91 -2.61
C GLU A 337 -9.31 1.67 -3.24
N ASN A 338 -8.74 1.80 -4.44
CA ASN A 338 -8.03 0.69 -5.09
C ASN A 338 -6.71 0.38 -4.38
N PHE A 339 -5.99 1.38 -3.88
CA PHE A 339 -4.77 1.17 -3.10
C PHE A 339 -5.07 0.46 -1.78
N ILE A 340 -6.08 0.93 -1.03
CA ILE A 340 -6.52 0.27 0.20
C ILE A 340 -6.99 -1.16 -0.08
N LYS A 341 -7.74 -1.37 -1.17
CA LYS A 341 -8.19 -2.71 -1.57
C LYS A 341 -7.01 -3.62 -1.89
N GLU A 342 -6.02 -3.15 -2.63
CA GLU A 342 -4.80 -3.92 -2.94
C GLU A 342 -4.00 -4.22 -1.66
N SER A 343 -3.86 -3.26 -0.75
CA SER A 343 -3.19 -3.47 0.53
C SER A 343 -3.90 -4.51 1.41
N LYS A 344 -5.24 -4.48 1.47
CA LYS A 344 -6.03 -5.47 2.22
C LYS A 344 -6.01 -6.86 1.58
N SER A 345 -6.42 -6.95 0.32
CA SER A 345 -6.61 -8.26 -0.34
C SER A 345 -5.31 -8.84 -0.90
N GLY A 346 -4.43 -7.97 -1.38
CA GLY A 346 -3.17 -8.36 -2.01
C GLY A 346 -2.02 -8.48 -1.02
N PHE A 347 -2.01 -7.75 0.10
CA PHE A 347 -0.91 -7.80 1.08
C PHE A 347 -1.39 -8.17 2.47
N ASP A 348 -2.65 -8.56 2.65
CA ASP A 348 -3.23 -8.99 3.93
C ASP A 348 -2.98 -8.03 5.10
N PHE A 349 -3.24 -6.73 4.91
CA PHE A 349 -3.18 -5.75 6.00
C PHE A 349 -4.13 -6.10 7.16
N ALA A 350 -5.08 -7.01 6.96
CA ALA A 350 -6.01 -7.50 7.97
C ALA A 350 -5.47 -8.65 8.83
N SER A 351 -4.19 -9.03 8.69
CA SER A 351 -3.50 -10.04 9.52
C SER A 351 -3.24 -9.58 10.97
N VAL A 352 -4.31 -9.13 11.65
CA VAL A 352 -4.31 -8.70 13.06
C VAL A 352 -4.76 -9.85 13.96
N SER A 353 -3.85 -10.80 14.18
CA SER A 353 -4.13 -12.05 14.89
C SER A 353 -3.64 -12.09 16.34
N SER A 354 -2.91 -11.07 16.81
CA SER A 354 -2.39 -11.03 18.18
C SER A 354 -3.39 -10.40 19.16
N HIS A 355 -3.29 -10.79 20.44
CA HIS A 355 -4.03 -10.14 21.52
C HIS A 355 -3.50 -8.73 21.83
N ALA A 356 -2.20 -8.51 21.68
CA ALA A 356 -1.54 -7.25 22.01
C ALA A 356 -1.59 -6.29 20.81
N ARG A 357 -2.07 -5.06 21.05
CA ARG A 357 -2.24 -4.06 19.97
C ARG A 357 -0.90 -3.67 19.35
N ILE A 358 0.14 -3.56 20.16
CA ILE A 358 1.49 -3.18 19.70
C ILE A 358 2.07 -4.20 18.72
N VAL A 359 1.80 -5.50 18.94
CA VAL A 359 2.23 -6.56 18.02
C VAL A 359 1.46 -6.46 16.71
N ASN A 360 0.14 -6.24 16.75
CA ASN A 360 -0.68 -6.02 15.55
C ASN A 360 -0.24 -4.76 14.78
N ALA A 361 0.13 -3.68 15.48
CA ALA A 361 0.64 -2.47 14.85
C ALA A 361 1.95 -2.72 14.10
N ASN A 362 2.86 -3.48 14.68
CA ASN A 362 4.12 -3.85 14.04
C ASN A 362 3.91 -4.83 12.87
N ARG A 363 3.01 -5.82 13.00
CA ARG A 363 2.60 -6.69 11.87
C ARG A 363 2.12 -5.82 10.70
N LEU A 364 1.23 -4.86 10.95
CA LEU A 364 0.76 -3.94 9.91
C LEU A 364 1.90 -3.19 9.21
N GLN A 365 2.94 -2.75 9.94
CA GLN A 365 4.10 -2.10 9.34
C GLN A 365 4.91 -3.04 8.43
N VAL A 366 5.06 -4.33 8.80
CA VAL A 366 5.75 -5.31 7.94
C VAL A 366 5.00 -5.53 6.63
N HIS A 367 3.66 -5.62 6.68
CA HIS A 367 2.82 -5.74 5.49
C HIS A 367 2.88 -4.45 4.65
N ALA A 368 2.88 -3.28 5.28
CA ALA A 368 3.06 -1.99 4.61
C ALA A 368 4.41 -1.85 3.90
N LEU A 369 5.47 -2.37 4.51
CA LEU A 369 6.80 -2.40 3.93
C LEU A 369 6.87 -3.35 2.73
N ALA A 370 6.26 -4.53 2.83
CA ALA A 370 6.13 -5.46 1.71
C ALA A 370 5.34 -4.86 0.54
N TYR A 371 4.25 -4.15 0.83
CA TYR A 371 3.48 -3.39 -0.16
C TYR A 371 4.35 -2.37 -0.89
N ASN A 372 5.09 -1.53 -0.15
CA ASN A 372 5.93 -0.49 -0.74
C ASN A 372 7.09 -1.07 -1.56
N ILE A 373 7.78 -2.09 -1.05
CA ILE A 373 8.86 -2.77 -1.79
C ILE A 373 8.32 -3.29 -3.12
N PHE A 374 7.14 -3.92 -3.11
CA PHE A 374 6.51 -4.36 -4.34
C PHE A 374 6.04 -3.20 -5.22
N ASN A 375 5.47 -2.13 -4.66
CA ASN A 375 5.01 -1.00 -5.47
C ASN A 375 6.17 -0.30 -6.19
N TRP A 376 7.30 -0.14 -5.51
CA TRP A 376 8.53 0.38 -6.12
C TRP A 376 9.07 -0.56 -7.19
N PHE A 377 9.12 -1.88 -6.92
CA PHE A 377 9.48 -2.88 -7.92
C PHE A 377 8.54 -2.81 -9.15
N ARG A 378 7.23 -2.72 -8.93
CA ARG A 378 6.22 -2.58 -9.98
C ARG A 378 6.43 -1.35 -10.83
N ARG A 379 6.76 -0.22 -10.21
CA ARG A 379 6.84 1.07 -10.89
C ARG A 379 8.19 1.29 -11.60
N LEU A 380 9.28 0.79 -11.00
CA LEU A 380 10.65 1.04 -11.46
C LEU A 380 11.23 -0.10 -12.29
N ALA A 381 10.89 -1.35 -12.00
CA ALA A 381 11.55 -2.53 -12.58
C ALA A 381 10.69 -3.30 -13.58
N LEU A 382 9.39 -3.47 -13.33
CA LEU A 382 8.54 -4.27 -14.24
C LEU A 382 8.53 -3.71 -15.67
N SER A 383 8.35 -4.62 -16.64
CA SER A 383 8.11 -4.25 -18.04
C SER A 383 6.91 -3.31 -18.17
N ALA A 384 6.93 -2.44 -19.18
CA ALA A 384 5.90 -1.41 -19.37
C ALA A 384 4.46 -1.98 -19.37
N ASN A 385 4.27 -3.17 -19.95
CA ASN A 385 2.99 -3.86 -20.04
C ASN A 385 2.49 -4.43 -18.70
N MET A 386 3.37 -4.53 -17.70
CA MET A 386 3.07 -5.11 -16.39
C MET A 386 2.97 -4.08 -15.26
N ARG A 387 3.47 -2.84 -15.43
CA ARG A 387 3.47 -1.80 -14.36
C ARG A 387 2.08 -1.42 -13.83
N LYS A 388 1.03 -1.61 -14.64
CA LYS A 388 -0.37 -1.33 -14.26
C LYS A 388 -1.08 -2.52 -13.60
N GLN A 389 -0.42 -3.67 -13.52
CA GLN A 389 -1.03 -4.88 -12.98
C GLN A 389 -1.01 -4.87 -11.45
N ARG A 390 -2.06 -5.46 -10.85
CA ARG A 390 -2.14 -5.66 -9.41
C ARG A 390 -1.25 -6.82 -8.98
N ILE A 391 -0.87 -6.85 -7.71
CA ILE A 391 0.03 -7.85 -7.15
C ILE A 391 -0.38 -9.29 -7.50
N ASP A 392 -1.66 -9.66 -7.41
CA ASP A 392 -2.10 -11.05 -7.68
C ASP A 392 -1.85 -11.47 -9.13
N THR A 393 -1.98 -10.52 -10.07
CA THR A 393 -1.67 -10.79 -11.47
C THR A 393 -0.15 -10.93 -11.66
N VAL A 394 0.65 -10.10 -11.00
CA VAL A 394 2.12 -10.21 -11.06
C VAL A 394 2.61 -11.49 -10.37
N ARG A 395 1.97 -11.90 -9.26
CA ARG A 395 2.23 -13.18 -8.60
C ARG A 395 2.02 -14.33 -9.58
N LEU A 396 0.84 -14.42 -10.16
CA LEU A 396 0.50 -15.50 -11.08
C LEU A 396 1.40 -15.53 -12.32
N LYS A 397 1.74 -14.37 -12.87
CA LYS A 397 2.46 -14.28 -14.16
C LYS A 397 3.98 -14.32 -14.03
N LEU A 398 4.54 -13.66 -13.01
CA LEU A 398 5.99 -13.50 -12.86
C LEU A 398 6.58 -14.13 -11.62
N LEU A 399 5.86 -14.18 -10.48
CA LEU A 399 6.44 -14.73 -9.25
C LEU A 399 6.29 -16.25 -9.16
N LYS A 400 5.11 -16.76 -9.52
CA LYS A 400 4.75 -18.19 -9.49
C LYS A 400 5.22 -18.92 -10.75
N ILE A 401 6.54 -18.95 -10.94
CA ILE A 401 7.19 -19.68 -12.04
C ILE A 401 7.89 -20.92 -11.49
N ALA A 402 7.57 -22.08 -12.06
CA ALA A 402 8.24 -23.33 -11.74
C ALA A 402 9.74 -23.27 -12.09
N ALA A 403 10.59 -23.67 -11.16
CA ALA A 403 12.02 -23.86 -11.39
C ALA A 403 12.52 -25.18 -10.81
N LYS A 404 13.47 -25.78 -11.52
CA LYS A 404 14.31 -26.87 -11.04
C LYS A 404 15.68 -26.34 -10.65
N ILE A 405 16.17 -26.77 -9.50
CA ILE A 405 17.46 -26.31 -8.98
C ILE A 405 18.53 -27.35 -9.27
N ILE A 406 19.67 -26.86 -9.75
CA ILE A 406 20.84 -27.67 -10.03
C ILE A 406 22.01 -27.04 -9.30
N ARG A 407 22.57 -27.80 -8.37
CA ARG A 407 23.76 -27.42 -7.61
C ARG A 407 24.99 -28.04 -8.28
N SER A 408 25.97 -27.20 -8.56
CA SER A 408 27.33 -27.60 -8.93
C SER A 408 28.30 -27.10 -7.86
N ALA A 409 29.58 -27.50 -7.92
CA ALA A 409 30.58 -27.09 -6.93
C ALA A 409 30.73 -25.56 -6.79
N ARG A 410 30.43 -24.78 -7.85
CA ARG A 410 30.62 -23.31 -7.86
C ARG A 410 29.34 -22.50 -8.05
N TYR A 411 28.31 -23.10 -8.64
CA TYR A 411 27.11 -22.38 -9.06
C TYR A 411 25.84 -23.11 -8.64
N ILE A 412 24.85 -22.33 -8.22
CA ILE A 412 23.45 -22.75 -8.11
C ILE A 412 22.73 -22.22 -9.35
N THR A 413 22.16 -23.12 -10.15
CA THR A 413 21.41 -22.77 -11.36
C THR A 413 19.93 -23.03 -11.15
N PHE A 414 19.10 -22.00 -11.32
CA PHE A 414 17.65 -22.11 -11.37
C PHE A 414 17.21 -22.28 -12.81
N LYS A 415 16.81 -23.50 -13.20
CA LYS A 415 16.22 -23.77 -14.52
C LYS A 415 14.72 -23.53 -14.45
N LEU A 416 14.31 -22.33 -14.87
CA LEU A 416 12.90 -21.95 -14.99
C LEU A 416 12.24 -22.69 -16.16
N CYS A 417 10.90 -22.81 -16.12
CA CYS A 417 10.18 -23.53 -17.17
C CYS A 417 10.37 -22.88 -18.56
N SER A 418 10.74 -23.68 -19.56
CA SER A 418 11.01 -23.20 -20.92
C SER A 418 9.76 -22.72 -21.64
N SER A 419 8.59 -23.21 -21.24
CA SER A 419 7.27 -22.82 -21.73
C SER A 419 6.65 -21.62 -21.01
N CYS A 420 7.41 -20.91 -20.16
CA CYS A 420 6.93 -19.73 -19.45
C CYS A 420 6.44 -18.67 -20.45
N PRO A 421 5.15 -18.28 -20.44
CA PRO A 421 4.63 -17.25 -21.36
C PRO A 421 5.27 -15.88 -21.16
N TYR A 422 5.74 -15.60 -19.93
CA TYR A 422 6.24 -14.29 -19.51
C TYR A 422 7.77 -14.23 -19.47
N LYS A 423 8.44 -15.09 -20.23
CA LYS A 423 9.91 -15.18 -20.29
C LYS A 423 10.55 -13.85 -20.69
N ASN A 424 9.97 -13.16 -21.67
CA ASN A 424 10.52 -11.88 -22.15
C ASN A 424 10.38 -10.79 -21.08
N GLU A 425 9.21 -10.69 -20.45
CA GLU A 425 8.95 -9.76 -19.36
C GLU A 425 9.84 -10.03 -18.14
N PHE A 426 10.16 -11.30 -17.86
CA PHE A 426 11.10 -11.67 -16.81
C PHE A 426 12.51 -11.11 -17.07
N TYR A 427 13.05 -11.34 -18.27
CA TYR A 427 14.38 -10.83 -18.63
C TYR A 427 14.42 -9.31 -18.74
N GLU A 428 13.36 -8.69 -19.29
CA GLU A 428 13.25 -7.24 -19.34
C GLU A 428 13.23 -6.65 -17.93
N THR A 429 12.45 -7.23 -17.02
CA THR A 429 12.39 -6.81 -15.61
C THR A 429 13.77 -6.90 -14.96
N LEU A 430 14.47 -8.02 -15.14
CA LEU A 430 15.83 -8.18 -14.62
C LEU A 430 16.81 -7.14 -15.21
N SER A 431 16.72 -6.86 -16.50
CA SER A 431 17.52 -5.82 -17.16
C SER A 431 17.22 -4.42 -16.59
N ASN A 432 15.94 -4.11 -16.35
CA ASN A 432 15.52 -2.84 -15.79
C ASN A 432 16.06 -2.65 -14.36
N ILE A 433 16.05 -3.70 -13.52
CA ILE A 433 16.69 -3.66 -12.18
C ILE A 433 18.17 -3.31 -12.32
N GLY A 434 18.88 -3.97 -13.24
CA GLY A 434 20.30 -3.71 -13.49
C GLY A 434 20.61 -2.26 -13.83
N LYS A 435 19.71 -1.60 -14.56
CA LYS A 435 19.82 -0.19 -15.02
C LYS A 435 19.46 0.86 -13.97
N LEU A 436 18.90 0.47 -12.82
CA LEU A 436 18.58 1.44 -11.77
C LEU A 436 19.88 2.07 -11.23
N ASN A 437 19.94 3.40 -11.24
CA ASN A 437 21.05 4.16 -10.67
C ASN A 437 20.59 4.72 -9.34
N VAL A 438 20.92 4.01 -8.26
CA VAL A 438 20.50 4.33 -6.90
C VAL A 438 21.65 5.02 -6.19
N GLN A 439 21.39 6.18 -5.58
CA GLN A 439 22.35 6.78 -4.66
C GLN A 439 22.14 6.13 -3.28
N LEU A 440 23.19 5.47 -2.80
CA LEU A 440 23.23 4.87 -1.48
C LEU A 440 24.07 5.81 -0.59
N GLU A 441 23.51 6.16 0.58
CA GLU A 441 24.21 6.91 1.64
C GLU A 441 25.35 6.08 2.27
#